data_AF-A0A7X4CJI1-F1
#
_entry.id   AF-A0A7X4CJI1-F1
#
_cell.length_a   1.000
_cell.length_b   1.000
_cell.length_c   1.000
_cell.angle_alpha   90.00
_cell.angle_beta   90.00
_cell.angle_gamma   90.00
#
_symmetry.space_group_name_H-M   'P 1'
#
loop_
_entity.id
_entity.type
_entity.pdbx_description
1 polymer ?
#
loop_
_entity_poly.entity_id
_entity_poly.type
_entity_poly.pdbx_seq_one_letter_code
_entity_poly.pdbx_strand_id
1 'polypeptide(L)'
;MARSTRFFLGALLLAALALRLGYLWEHRASPFFDAPVVDAQTFLKQAQALLASGPFWEGDEPYWQPPLYIYLLTLVCWLLPASYFVGIRLVHVGLGVLSCLLVYALARHAFGEQVGRIAGIMAALCGSLLYFEGELLAVPLEVFLNLLLLYGLLLAWRTHSSPYN
;
A
#
# COMPACT_ATOMS: atom_id res chain seq x y z
N MET A 1 13.63 -21.71 7.70
CA MET A 1 13.18 -21.30 6.34
C MET A 1 14.25 -21.72 5.34
N ALA A 2 13.90 -22.43 4.26
CA ALA A 2 14.89 -22.94 3.30
C ALA A 2 15.61 -21.80 2.56
N ARG A 3 16.87 -22.02 2.14
CA ARG A 3 17.67 -21.05 1.38
C ARG A 3 16.95 -20.59 0.09
N SER A 4 16.27 -21.52 -0.59
CA SER A 4 15.49 -21.26 -1.80
C SER A 4 14.33 -20.30 -1.57
N THR A 5 13.65 -20.41 -0.42
CA THR A 5 12.56 -19.52 -0.05
C THR A 5 13.05 -18.09 0.21
N ARG A 6 14.18 -17.93 0.91
CA ARG A 6 14.77 -16.61 1.16
C ARG A 6 15.17 -15.93 -0.14
N PHE A 7 15.79 -16.69 -1.04
CA PHE A 7 16.14 -16.20 -2.37
C PHE A 7 14.90 -15.78 -3.16
N PHE A 8 13.84 -16.59 -3.15
CA PHE A 8 12.58 -16.25 -3.81
C PHE A 8 11.96 -14.96 -3.26
N LEU A 9 11.92 -14.78 -1.94
CA LEU A 9 11.39 -13.55 -1.33
C LEU A 9 12.20 -12.31 -1.71
N GLY A 10 13.53 -12.42 -1.72
CA GLY A 10 14.41 -11.36 -2.21
C GLY A 10 14.12 -11.01 -3.67
N ALA A 11 13.99 -12.03 -4.53
CA ALA A 11 13.65 -11.83 -5.93
C ALA A 11 12.26 -11.21 -6.12
N LEU A 12 11.24 -11.67 -5.38
CA LEU A 12 9.89 -11.13 -5.41
C LEU A 12 9.87 -9.66 -4.96
N LEU A 13 10.56 -9.33 -3.87
CA LEU A 13 10.68 -7.97 -3.37
C LEU A 13 11.31 -7.05 -4.41
N LEU A 14 12.46 -7.46 -4.97
CA LEU A 14 13.18 -6.65 -5.96
C LEU A 14 12.38 -6.50 -7.25
N ALA A 15 11.73 -7.57 -7.73
CA ALA A 15 10.90 -7.52 -8.93
C ALA A 15 9.66 -6.64 -8.72
N ALA A 16 8.94 -6.81 -7.61
CA ALA A 16 7.78 -6.00 -7.28
C ALA A 16 8.14 -4.52 -7.14
N LEU A 17 9.28 -4.22 -6.52
CA LEU A 17 9.80 -2.86 -6.38
C LEU A 17 10.19 -2.27 -7.73
N ALA A 18 10.94 -3.02 -8.56
CA ALA A 18 11.40 -2.56 -9.86
C ALA A 18 10.22 -2.24 -10.81
N LEU A 19 9.20 -3.10 -10.85
CA LEU A 19 7.99 -2.87 -11.64
C LEU A 19 7.25 -1.60 -11.21
N ARG A 20 7.10 -1.39 -9.89
CA ARG A 20 6.43 -0.22 -9.32
C ARG A 20 7.18 1.07 -9.56
N LEU A 21 8.50 1.06 -9.37
CA LEU A 21 9.34 2.21 -9.66
C LEU A 21 9.38 2.52 -11.16
N GLY A 22 9.40 1.48 -12.01
CA GLY A 22 9.30 1.62 -13.46
C GLY A 22 7.98 2.25 -13.89
N TYR A 23 6.86 1.75 -13.36
CA TYR A 23 5.54 2.34 -13.61
C TYR A 23 5.46 3.79 -13.10
N LEU A 24 5.94 4.08 -11.89
CA LEU A 24 5.96 5.44 -11.34
C LEU A 24 6.81 6.39 -12.21
N TRP A 25 7.94 5.91 -12.70
CA TRP A 25 8.82 6.66 -13.60
C TRP A 25 8.14 6.99 -14.94
N GLU A 26 7.35 6.08 -15.49
CA GLU A 26 6.55 6.33 -16.69
C GLU A 26 5.39 7.29 -16.38
N HIS A 27 4.64 7.00 -15.32
CA HIS A 27 3.44 7.75 -14.91
C HIS A 27 3.72 9.22 -14.58
N ARG A 28 4.94 9.59 -14.19
CA ARG A 28 5.30 11.00 -13.94
C ARG A 28 5.16 11.92 -15.16
N ALA A 29 5.18 11.35 -16.38
CA ALA A 29 5.00 12.11 -17.61
C ALA A 29 3.51 12.36 -17.91
N SER A 30 2.62 11.75 -17.13
CA SER A 30 1.18 11.92 -17.25
C SER A 30 0.77 13.34 -16.84
N PRO A 31 -0.17 13.98 -17.56
CA PRO A 31 -0.76 15.25 -17.14
C PRO A 31 -1.59 15.13 -15.86
N PHE A 32 -1.90 13.92 -15.40
CA PHE A 32 -2.62 13.65 -14.14
C PHE A 32 -1.68 13.47 -12.93
N PHE A 33 -0.35 13.54 -13.13
CA PHE A 33 0.60 13.24 -12.06
C PHE A 33 0.52 14.25 -10.90
N ASP A 34 0.44 15.53 -11.23
CA ASP A 34 0.40 16.69 -10.34
C ASP A 34 -0.94 17.44 -10.40
N ALA A 35 -1.88 16.99 -11.24
CA ALA A 35 -3.23 17.51 -11.35
C ALA A 35 -4.27 16.45 -10.94
N PRO A 36 -4.38 16.10 -9.64
CA PRO A 36 -5.35 15.11 -9.19
C PRO A 36 -6.79 15.60 -9.41
N VAL A 37 -7.66 14.67 -9.79
CA VAL A 37 -9.08 14.92 -10.09
C VAL A 37 -10.00 14.10 -9.19
N VAL A 38 -11.26 14.51 -9.07
CA VAL A 38 -12.31 13.77 -8.34
C VAL A 38 -11.89 13.45 -6.90
N ASP A 39 -11.77 12.16 -6.55
CA ASP A 39 -11.50 11.73 -5.18
C ASP A 39 -10.09 12.09 -4.75
N ALA A 40 -9.11 11.93 -5.65
CA ALA A 40 -7.71 12.29 -5.39
C ALA A 40 -7.58 13.79 -5.07
N GLN A 41 -8.35 14.64 -5.76
CA GLN A 41 -8.39 16.07 -5.49
C GLN A 41 -8.96 16.36 -4.10
N THR A 42 -10.05 15.66 -3.74
CA THR A 42 -10.72 15.82 -2.45
C THR A 42 -9.79 15.45 -1.29
N PHE A 43 -9.15 14.29 -1.36
CA PHE A 43 -8.18 13.85 -0.35
C PHE A 43 -7.02 14.83 -0.19
N LEU A 44 -6.44 15.31 -1.29
CA LEU A 44 -5.32 16.24 -1.23
C LEU A 44 -5.74 17.60 -0.65
N LYS A 45 -6.90 18.12 -1.04
CA LYS A 45 -7.44 19.38 -0.47
C LYS A 45 -7.66 19.28 1.03
N GLN A 46 -8.24 18.17 1.50
CA GLN A 46 -8.44 17.93 2.93
C GLN A 46 -7.10 17.83 3.68
N ALA A 47 -6.10 17.16 3.10
CA ALA A 47 -4.78 17.07 3.68
C ALA A 47 -4.08 18.44 3.79
N GLN A 48 -4.21 19.27 2.75
CA GLN A 48 -3.68 20.64 2.76
C GLN A 48 -4.42 21.55 3.75
N ALA A 49 -5.74 21.41 3.87
CA ALA A 49 -6.54 22.13 4.85
C ALA A 49 -6.10 21.78 6.27
N LEU A 50 -5.93 20.48 6.56
CA LEU A 50 -5.44 20.01 7.86
C LEU A 50 -4.04 20.54 8.16
N LEU A 51 -3.13 20.52 7.18
CA LEU A 51 -1.79 21.09 7.33
C LEU A 51 -1.81 22.58 7.72
N ALA A 52 -2.81 23.34 7.25
CA ALA A 52 -2.97 24.75 7.54
C ALA A 52 -3.67 25.05 8.88
N SER A 53 -4.62 24.21 9.31
CA SER A 53 -5.37 24.40 10.55
C SER A 53 -4.71 23.83 11.80
N GLY A 54 -3.83 22.84 11.66
CA GLY A 54 -3.19 22.13 12.77
C GLY A 54 -3.31 20.61 12.65
N PRO A 55 -2.54 19.83 13.42
CA PRO A 55 -2.38 18.39 13.21
C PRO A 55 -3.65 17.55 13.47
N PHE A 56 -4.69 18.14 14.06
CA PHE A 56 -5.94 17.47 14.38
C PHE A 56 -7.09 18.11 13.62
N TRP A 57 -8.03 17.27 13.20
CA TRP A 57 -9.27 17.74 12.62
C TRP A 57 -10.06 18.51 13.69
N GLU A 58 -10.14 19.83 13.52
CA GLU A 58 -10.83 20.75 14.44
C GLU A 58 -12.19 21.21 13.90
N GLY A 59 -12.66 20.63 12.79
CA GLY A 59 -13.95 20.98 12.19
C GLY A 59 -15.14 20.30 12.87
N ASP A 60 -16.25 21.03 13.01
CA ASP A 60 -17.54 20.50 13.49
C ASP A 60 -18.22 19.54 12.46
N GLU A 61 -17.66 19.42 11.26
CA GLU A 61 -18.17 18.56 10.20
C GLU A 61 -17.70 17.10 10.38
N PRO A 62 -18.60 16.11 10.22
CA PRO A 62 -18.24 14.70 10.25
C PRO A 62 -17.33 14.32 9.08
N TYR A 63 -16.50 13.30 9.27
CA TYR A 63 -15.66 12.77 8.19
C TYR A 63 -16.52 12.18 7.07
N TRP A 64 -16.46 12.78 5.89
CA TRP A 64 -17.07 12.24 4.67
C TRP A 64 -16.32 11.00 4.15
N GLN A 65 -15.00 10.97 4.30
CA GLN A 65 -14.12 9.87 3.89
C GLN A 65 -13.30 9.33 5.08
N PRO A 66 -12.83 8.07 5.04
CA PRO A 66 -12.01 7.50 6.10
C PRO A 66 -10.77 8.38 6.38
N PRO A 67 -10.57 8.84 7.63
CA PRO A 67 -9.62 9.90 7.90
C PRO A 67 -8.15 9.48 7.83
N LEU A 68 -7.86 8.19 7.97
CA LEU A 68 -6.49 7.68 8.02
C LEU A 68 -5.69 8.04 6.77
N TYR A 69 -6.30 7.98 5.59
CA TYR A 69 -5.62 8.35 4.34
C TYR A 69 -5.31 9.86 4.30
N ILE A 70 -6.24 10.70 4.77
CA ILE A 70 -6.03 12.15 4.88
C ILE A 70 -4.83 12.44 5.80
N TYR A 71 -4.74 11.79 6.96
CA TYR A 71 -3.62 11.95 7.88
C TYR A 71 -2.29 11.49 7.25
N LEU A 72 -2.29 10.38 6.50
CA LEU A 72 -1.12 9.91 5.77
C LEU A 72 -0.65 10.95 4.75
N LEU A 73 -1.56 11.49 3.93
CA LEU A 73 -1.23 12.52 2.95
C LEU A 73 -0.71 13.79 3.63
N THR A 74 -1.35 14.22 4.73
CA THR A 74 -0.95 15.39 5.50
C THR A 74 0.48 15.25 6.02
N LEU A 75 0.81 14.08 6.58
CA LEU A 75 2.16 13.76 7.06
C LEU A 75 3.19 13.84 5.92
N VAL A 76 2.88 13.28 4.75
CA VAL A 76 3.81 13.33 3.61
C VAL A 76 3.95 14.75 3.07
N CYS A 77 2.86 15.52 3.00
CA CYS A 77 2.90 16.92 2.61
C CYS A 77 3.73 17.77 3.58
N TRP A 78 3.64 17.49 4.88
CA TRP A 78 4.44 18.13 5.92
C TRP A 78 5.93 17.80 5.81
N LEU A 79 6.27 16.52 5.58
CA LEU A 79 7.66 16.06 5.46
C LEU A 79 8.33 16.50 4.14
N LEU A 80 7.56 16.56 3.05
CA LEU A 80 8.06 16.75 1.69
C LEU A 80 7.27 17.84 0.93
N PRO A 81 7.22 19.10 1.42
CA PRO A 81 6.33 20.13 0.88
C PRO A 81 6.61 20.46 -0.60
N ALA A 82 7.85 20.34 -1.06
CA ALA A 82 8.23 20.61 -2.45
C ALA A 82 8.02 19.41 -3.39
N SER A 83 7.79 18.21 -2.87
CA SER A 83 7.82 16.97 -3.66
C SER A 83 6.81 15.91 -3.21
N TYR A 84 5.73 16.32 -2.54
CA TYR A 84 4.78 15.39 -1.92
C TYR A 84 4.09 14.47 -2.95
N PHE A 85 3.89 14.91 -4.20
CA PHE A 85 3.34 14.05 -5.26
C PHE A 85 4.18 12.79 -5.52
N VAL A 86 5.51 12.93 -5.49
CA VAL A 86 6.43 11.79 -5.59
C VAL A 86 6.48 11.04 -4.26
N GLY A 87 6.56 11.77 -3.14
CA GLY A 87 6.62 11.20 -1.80
C GLY A 87 5.44 10.26 -1.48
N ILE A 88 4.21 10.69 -1.77
CA ILE A 88 2.98 9.92 -1.53
C ILE A 88 3.04 8.61 -2.32
N ARG A 89 3.42 8.68 -3.60
CA ARG A 89 3.51 7.50 -4.46
C ARG A 89 4.65 6.57 -4.04
N LEU A 90 5.76 7.08 -3.53
CA LEU A 90 6.81 6.22 -2.94
C LEU A 90 6.32 5.47 -1.70
N VAL A 91 5.48 6.10 -0.88
CA VAL A 91 4.78 5.40 0.22
C VAL A 91 3.85 4.32 -0.33
N HIS A 92 3.05 4.62 -1.36
CA HIS A 92 2.18 3.64 -2.01
C HIS A 92 2.98 2.46 -2.60
N VAL A 93 4.11 2.71 -3.25
CA VAL A 93 5.02 1.68 -3.76
C VAL A 93 5.50 0.77 -2.63
N GLY A 94 5.87 1.34 -1.47
CA GLY A 94 6.25 0.57 -0.29
C GLY A 94 5.11 -0.34 0.19
N LEU A 95 3.90 0.20 0.33
CA LEU A 95 2.70 -0.55 0.72
C LEU A 95 2.37 -1.65 -0.29
N GLY A 96 2.52 -1.38 -1.59
CA GLY A 96 2.31 -2.32 -2.68
C GLY A 96 3.28 -3.50 -2.64
N VAL A 97 4.58 -3.24 -2.45
CA VAL A 97 5.59 -4.30 -2.30
C VAL A 97 5.29 -5.17 -1.08
N LEU A 98 5.00 -4.56 0.06
CA LEU A 98 4.64 -5.29 1.28
C LEU A 98 3.35 -6.13 1.08
N SER A 99 2.38 -5.61 0.33
CA SER A 99 1.15 -6.32 -0.04
C SER A 99 1.46 -7.58 -0.86
N CYS A 100 2.38 -7.53 -1.82
CA CYS A 100 2.81 -8.72 -2.57
C CYS A 100 3.43 -9.80 -1.67
N LEU A 101 4.22 -9.39 -0.67
CA LEU A 101 4.82 -10.32 0.29
C LEU A 101 3.76 -10.94 1.22
N LEU A 102 2.77 -10.15 1.65
CA LEU A 102 1.64 -10.64 2.45
C LEU A 102 0.77 -11.62 1.66
N VAL A 103 0.48 -11.35 0.38
CA VAL A 103 -0.23 -12.28 -0.49
C VAL A 103 0.53 -13.60 -0.61
N TYR A 104 1.85 -13.56 -0.85
CA TYR A 104 2.69 -14.76 -0.84
C TYR A 104 2.56 -15.52 0.49
N ALA A 105 2.67 -14.82 1.63
CA ALA A 105 2.65 -15.44 2.95
C ALA A 105 1.30 -16.10 3.23
N LEU A 106 0.19 -15.39 3.01
CA LEU A 106 -1.17 -15.88 3.18
C LEU A 106 -1.41 -17.13 2.32
N ALA A 107 -1.15 -17.05 1.02
CA ALA A 107 -1.36 -18.16 0.10
C ALA A 107 -0.45 -19.36 0.41
N ARG A 108 0.81 -19.11 0.81
CA ARG A 108 1.71 -20.17 1.28
C ARG A 108 1.15 -20.88 2.49
N HIS A 109 0.62 -20.14 3.45
CA HIS A 109 0.11 -20.71 4.68
C HIS A 109 -1.20 -21.50 4.47
N ALA A 110 -2.05 -21.07 3.53
CA ALA A 110 -3.31 -21.74 3.24
C ALA A 110 -3.14 -22.94 2.29
N PHE A 111 -2.26 -22.84 1.29
CA PHE A 111 -2.22 -23.78 0.15
C PHE A 111 -0.82 -24.33 -0.16
N GLY A 112 0.21 -23.95 0.60
CA GLY A 112 1.57 -24.43 0.44
C GLY A 112 2.48 -23.55 -0.44
N GLU A 113 3.77 -23.88 -0.45
CA GLU A 113 4.84 -23.03 -1.00
C GLU A 113 4.65 -22.67 -2.48
N GLN A 114 4.26 -23.62 -3.32
CA GLN A 114 4.11 -23.38 -4.77
C GLN A 114 3.01 -22.36 -5.06
N VAL A 115 1.84 -22.52 -4.44
CA VAL A 115 0.71 -21.59 -4.58
C VAL A 115 1.08 -20.21 -4.05
N GLY A 116 1.79 -20.15 -2.91
CA GLY A 116 2.32 -18.89 -2.39
C GLY A 116 3.17 -18.14 -3.39
N ARG A 117 4.12 -18.83 -4.06
CA ARG A 117 4.98 -18.22 -5.08
C ARG A 117 4.18 -17.69 -6.26
N ILE A 118 3.25 -18.49 -6.80
CA ILE A 118 2.42 -18.09 -7.93
C ILE A 118 1.58 -16.86 -7.55
N ALA A 119 0.92 -16.89 -6.39
CA ALA A 119 0.09 -15.77 -5.91
C ALA A 119 0.90 -14.48 -5.71
N GLY A 120 2.10 -14.57 -5.11
CA GLY A 120 2.98 -13.41 -4.95
C GLY A 120 3.41 -12.80 -6.28
N ILE A 121 3.78 -13.63 -7.26
CA ILE A 121 4.14 -13.18 -8.62
C ILE A 121 2.94 -12.53 -9.31
N MET A 122 1.76 -13.15 -9.25
CA MET A 122 0.54 -12.59 -9.83
C MET A 122 0.18 -11.25 -9.20
N ALA A 123 0.32 -11.10 -7.88
CA ALA A 123 0.10 -9.83 -7.19
C ALA A 123 1.13 -8.77 -7.62
N ALA A 124 2.40 -9.15 -7.80
CA ALA A 124 3.45 -8.23 -8.25
C ALA A 124 3.20 -7.71 -9.67
N LEU A 125 2.60 -8.54 -10.55
CA LEU A 125 2.29 -8.23 -11.94
C LEU A 125 0.86 -7.69 -12.15
N CYS A 126 0.06 -7.56 -11.09
CA CYS A 126 -1.32 -7.12 -11.20
C CYS A 126 -1.38 -5.65 -11.61
N GLY A 127 -1.76 -5.39 -12.87
CA GLY A 127 -1.84 -4.04 -13.43
C GLY A 127 -2.74 -3.10 -12.63
N SER A 128 -3.85 -3.61 -12.07
CA SER A 128 -4.74 -2.80 -11.23
C SER A 128 -4.05 -2.31 -9.96
N LEU A 129 -3.22 -3.13 -9.31
CA LEU A 129 -2.47 -2.69 -8.13
C LEU A 129 -1.44 -1.63 -8.51
N LEU A 130 -0.69 -1.83 -9.59
CA LEU A 130 0.25 -0.83 -10.10
C LEU A 130 -0.44 0.50 -10.40
N TYR A 131 -1.59 0.45 -11.09
CA TYR A 131 -2.38 1.63 -11.43
C TYR A 131 -2.79 2.42 -10.19
N PHE A 132 -3.46 1.78 -9.23
CA PHE A 132 -3.95 2.45 -8.03
C PHE A 132 -2.84 2.96 -7.11
N GLU A 133 -1.65 2.36 -7.13
CA GLU A 133 -0.47 2.89 -6.42
C GLU A 133 0.04 4.21 -7.03
N GLY A 134 -0.19 4.41 -8.33
CA GLY A 134 0.08 5.68 -9.02
C GLY A 134 -0.98 6.76 -8.80
N GLU A 135 -2.15 6.41 -8.27
CA GLU A 135 -3.21 7.37 -7.97
C GLU A 135 -3.14 7.85 -6.52
N LEU A 136 -3.58 9.09 -6.26
CA LEU A 136 -3.69 9.64 -4.90
C LEU A 136 -4.99 9.17 -4.24
N LEU A 137 -5.16 7.86 -4.14
CA LEU A 137 -6.32 7.19 -3.56
C LEU A 137 -5.93 6.30 -2.37
N ALA A 138 -6.90 6.02 -1.50
CA ALA A 138 -6.69 5.20 -0.30
C ALA A 138 -6.41 3.71 -0.60
N VAL A 139 -6.66 3.26 -1.83
CA VAL A 139 -6.63 1.84 -2.22
C VAL A 139 -5.35 1.10 -1.82
N PRO A 140 -4.11 1.62 -2.03
CA PRO A 140 -2.90 0.90 -1.63
C PRO A 140 -2.80 0.69 -0.11
N LEU A 141 -3.25 1.68 0.66
CA LEU A 141 -3.30 1.60 2.12
C LEU A 141 -4.36 0.60 2.58
N GLU A 142 -5.55 0.65 2.00
CA GLU A 142 -6.64 -0.29 2.29
C GLU A 142 -6.25 -1.74 2.00
N VAL A 143 -5.66 -2.01 0.82
CA VAL A 143 -5.21 -3.35 0.43
C VAL A 143 -4.17 -3.86 1.43
N PHE A 144 -3.17 -3.04 1.76
CA PHE A 144 -2.13 -3.42 2.72
C PHE A 144 -2.71 -3.74 4.10
N LEU A 145 -3.57 -2.87 4.64
CA LEU A 145 -4.16 -3.06 5.96
C LEU A 145 -5.09 -4.28 6.01
N ASN A 146 -5.87 -4.53 4.96
CA ASN A 146 -6.72 -5.72 4.87
C ASN A 146 -5.88 -7.01 4.80
N LEU A 147 -4.81 -7.03 4.02
CA LEU A 147 -3.89 -8.17 3.96
C LEU A 147 -3.19 -8.39 5.31
N LEU A 148 -2.79 -7.31 5.98
CA LEU A 148 -2.19 -7.37 7.31
C LEU A 148 -3.17 -7.93 8.35
N LEU A 149 -4.42 -7.48 8.32
CA LEU A 149 -5.49 -8.01 9.16
C LEU A 149 -5.69 -9.51 8.92
N LEU A 150 -5.84 -9.93 7.66
CA LEU A 150 -5.99 -11.35 7.31
C LEU A 150 -4.80 -12.19 7.78
N TYR A 151 -3.59 -11.66 7.65
CA TYR A 151 -2.38 -12.34 8.12
C TYR A 151 -2.36 -12.45 9.65
N GLY A 152 -2.76 -11.40 10.37
CA GLY A 152 -2.90 -11.40 11.82
C GLY A 152 -3.94 -12.41 12.31
N LEU A 153 -5.12 -12.47 11.67
CA LEU A 153 -6.17 -13.45 11.98
C LEU A 153 -5.70 -14.89 11.75
N LEU A 154 -4.96 -15.13 10.66
CA LEU A 154 -4.37 -16.42 10.36
C LEU A 154 -3.37 -16.85 11.44
N LEU A 155 -2.52 -15.94 11.92
CA LEU A 155 -1.57 -16.21 13.00
C LEU A 155 -2.30 -16.53 14.31
N ALA A 156 -3.31 -15.75 14.67
CA ALA A 156 -4.12 -15.96 15.87
C ALA A 156 -4.86 -17.32 15.83
N TRP A 157 -5.43 -17.68 14.67
CA TRP A 157 -6.10 -18.97 14.50
C TRP A 157 -5.16 -20.16 14.68
N ARG A 158 -3.91 -20.05 14.18
CA ARG A 158 -2.89 -21.09 14.34
C ARG A 158 -2.42 -21.26 15.78
N THR A 159 -2.29 -20.17 16.53
CA THR A 159 -1.93 -20.26 17.95
C THR A 159 -3.01 -20.94 18.78
N HIS A 160 -4.28 -20.79 18.42
CA HIS A 160 -5.39 -21.42 19.13
C HIS A 160 -5.63 -22.88 18.70
N SER A 161 -5.41 -23.22 17.43
CA SER A 161 -5.60 -24.58 16.91
C SER A 161 -4.40 -25.52 17.16
N SER A 162 -3.38 -25.07 17.87
CA SER A 162 -2.23 -25.90 18.23
C SER A 162 -2.63 -26.87 19.36
N PRO A 163 -2.46 -28.20 19.20
CA PRO A 163 -2.96 -29.23 20.12
C PRO A 163 -2.26 -29.28 21.50
N TYR A 164 -1.53 -28.22 21.86
CA TYR A 164 -0.80 -28.06 23.11
C TYR A 164 -1.29 -26.86 23.95
N ASN A 165 -2.44 -26.26 23.58
CA ASN A 165 -3.27 -25.41 24.43
C ASN A 165 -4.60 -26.10 24.72
#